data_AF-A0A4Q3V644-F1
#
_entry.id   AF-A0A4Q3V644-F1
#
_cell.length_a   1.000
_cell.length_b   1.000
_cell.length_c   1.000
_cell.angle_alpha   90.00
_cell.angle_beta   90.00
_cell.angle_gamma   90.00
#
_symmetry.space_group_name_H-M   'P 1'
#
loop_
_entity.id
_entity.type
_entity.pdbx_description
1 polymer ?
#
loop_
_entity_poly.entity_id
_entity_poly.type
_entity_poly.pdbx_seq_one_letter_code
_entity_poly.pdbx_strand_id
1 'polypeptide(L)'
;MLIRTGVAALLASCLCISSCMMLEAEDEDSSASFDFLLHSDLPLWLDWKDEALWPRNFTTETSFGCMSQVAFGDWKLTYTDNGQGYVSDPVWWTVTNYGVIHCGAVFSSSYERGGSREHHPGFFVNLGIDMDSGLELWVWQIGLRPGSDYLLLARPKDSDRDQFLVLDPDCSAGEMRETDHMLSSWRTDYCNVPNQSVMRAIARGAAAKPALGTLDLVGDAATPDR
;
A
#
# COMPACT_ATOMS: atom_id res chain seq x y z
N MET A 1 -48.51 -47.14 67.46
CA MET A 1 -49.44 -46.06 67.81
C MET A 1 -48.64 -44.76 67.85
N LEU A 2 -49.12 -43.69 67.18
CA LEU A 2 -48.53 -42.34 66.97
C LEU A 2 -47.36 -42.31 65.93
N ILE A 3 -47.54 -41.90 64.66
CA ILE A 3 -47.90 -40.60 64.02
C ILE A 3 -46.91 -39.46 64.33
N ARG A 4 -46.15 -39.00 63.31
CA ARG A 4 -45.86 -37.58 62.88
C ARG A 4 -44.51 -37.49 62.12
N THR A 5 -44.44 -37.19 60.81
CA THR A 5 -44.56 -35.92 60.02
C THR A 5 -43.20 -35.36 59.54
N GLY A 6 -43.17 -34.89 58.29
CA GLY A 6 -42.19 -33.96 57.68
C GLY A 6 -41.35 -34.64 56.59
N VAL A 7 -41.54 -34.48 55.27
CA VAL A 7 -41.71 -33.28 54.41
C VAL A 7 -40.62 -32.23 54.63
N ALA A 8 -39.60 -32.25 53.76
CA ALA A 8 -39.22 -31.11 52.93
C ALA A 8 -38.02 -31.51 52.03
N ALA A 9 -38.29 -31.73 50.75
CA ALA A 9 -37.28 -31.81 49.72
C ALA A 9 -36.78 -30.39 49.41
N LEU A 10 -35.51 -30.11 49.69
CA LEU A 10 -34.82 -28.95 49.12
C LEU A 10 -34.21 -29.36 47.78
N LEU A 11 -34.91 -29.02 46.70
CA LEU A 11 -34.35 -28.94 45.35
C LEU A 11 -33.45 -27.70 45.30
N ALA A 12 -32.13 -27.90 45.44
CA ALA A 12 -31.14 -26.89 45.13
C ALA A 12 -31.02 -26.78 43.60
N SER A 13 -31.78 -25.87 43.01
CA SER A 13 -31.56 -25.41 41.64
C SER A 13 -30.23 -24.64 41.57
N CYS A 14 -29.15 -25.33 41.23
CA CYS A 14 -27.95 -24.67 40.71
C CYS A 14 -28.29 -24.10 39.33
N LEU A 15 -28.71 -22.84 39.28
CA LEU A 15 -28.54 -22.02 38.10
C LEU A 15 -27.04 -21.85 37.89
N CYS A 16 -26.44 -22.76 37.12
CA CYS A 16 -25.21 -22.46 36.41
C CYS A 16 -25.60 -21.41 35.36
N ILE A 17 -25.57 -20.13 35.76
CA ILE A 17 -25.42 -19.02 34.84
C ILE A 17 -24.07 -19.27 34.19
N SER A 18 -24.12 -20.00 33.07
CA SER A 18 -23.04 -20.10 32.12
C SER A 18 -22.86 -18.68 31.60
N SER A 19 -22.05 -17.90 32.31
CA SER A 19 -21.39 -16.73 31.76
C SER A 19 -20.53 -17.27 30.64
N CYS A 20 -21.17 -17.45 29.48
CA CYS A 20 -20.50 -17.48 28.21
C CYS A 20 -19.85 -16.10 28.14
N MET A 21 -18.60 -16.02 28.62
CA MET A 21 -17.68 -14.99 28.23
C MET A 21 -17.59 -15.13 26.72
N MET A 22 -18.46 -14.39 26.04
CA MET A 22 -18.15 -13.89 24.72
C MET A 22 -16.86 -13.11 24.94
N LEU A 23 -15.72 -13.78 24.72
CA LEU A 23 -14.58 -13.06 24.20
C LEU A 23 -15.11 -12.49 22.89
N GLU A 24 -15.59 -11.25 22.94
CA GLU A 24 -15.45 -10.37 21.80
C GLU A 24 -13.95 -10.41 21.51
N ALA A 25 -13.58 -11.16 20.48
CA ALA A 25 -12.34 -10.90 19.79
C ALA A 25 -12.49 -9.44 19.36
N GLU A 26 -11.85 -8.56 20.10
CA GLU A 26 -11.57 -7.22 19.61
C GLU A 26 -10.84 -7.47 18.29
N ASP A 27 -11.55 -7.27 17.18
CA ASP A 27 -10.93 -7.04 15.89
C ASP A 27 -10.03 -5.83 16.15
N GLU A 28 -8.77 -6.10 16.52
CA GLU A 28 -7.70 -5.12 16.50
C GLU A 28 -7.78 -4.54 15.09
N ASP A 29 -8.27 -3.29 15.05
CA ASP A 29 -8.32 -2.47 13.86
C ASP A 29 -6.87 -2.34 13.38
N SER A 30 -6.49 -3.29 12.53
CA SER A 30 -5.22 -3.42 11.84
C SER A 30 -5.15 -2.27 10.85
N SER A 31 -5.01 -1.05 11.37
CA SER A 31 -4.57 0.10 10.61
C SER A 31 -3.20 -0.29 10.06
N ALA A 32 -3.20 -0.58 8.76
CA ALA A 32 -2.05 -1.07 8.04
C ALA A 32 -0.88 -0.10 8.22
N SER A 33 0.13 -0.49 8.99
CA SER A 33 1.36 0.28 9.07
C SER A 33 2.10 0.09 7.75
N PHE A 34 1.92 1.04 6.83
CA PHE A 34 2.63 1.08 5.55
C PHE A 34 4.06 1.61 5.75
N ASP A 35 4.85 0.88 6.54
CA ASP A 35 6.20 1.30 6.95
C ASP A 35 7.19 1.47 5.79
N PHE A 36 6.83 0.98 4.62
CA PHE A 36 7.61 1.07 3.38
C PHE A 36 7.19 2.25 2.49
N LEU A 37 6.16 3.00 2.84
CA LEU A 37 5.81 4.22 2.10
C LEU A 37 6.69 5.38 2.57
N LEU A 38 7.21 6.10 1.58
CA LEU A 38 7.85 7.39 1.81
C LEU A 38 6.79 8.48 1.73
N HIS A 39 6.97 9.59 2.45
CA HIS A 39 6.03 10.71 2.46
C HIS A 39 6.71 12.02 2.03
N SER A 40 5.95 12.92 1.44
CA SER A 40 6.36 14.32 1.23
C SER A 40 5.19 15.25 1.49
N ASP A 41 5.45 16.36 2.19
CA ASP A 41 4.46 17.41 2.48
C ASP A 41 3.80 17.99 1.22
N LEU A 42 4.52 17.94 0.09
CA LEU A 42 4.04 18.34 -1.23
C LEU A 42 4.36 17.26 -2.28
N PRO A 43 3.52 17.11 -3.32
CA PRO A 43 3.80 16.18 -4.40
C PRO A 43 5.09 16.57 -5.13
N LEU A 44 5.98 15.59 -5.31
CA LEU A 44 7.29 15.77 -5.92
C LEU A 44 7.21 15.93 -7.44
N TRP A 45 6.18 15.35 -8.06
CA TRP A 45 5.89 15.47 -9.48
C TRP A 45 4.52 16.11 -9.71
N LEU A 46 4.55 17.33 -10.25
CA LEU A 46 3.36 18.12 -10.63
C LEU A 46 3.47 18.73 -12.03
N ASP A 47 4.65 18.69 -12.65
CA ASP A 47 4.80 19.20 -14.02
C ASP A 47 4.35 18.15 -15.02
N TRP A 48 3.24 18.42 -15.70
CA TRP A 48 2.68 17.54 -16.73
C TRP A 48 3.61 17.38 -17.94
N LYS A 49 4.61 18.25 -18.10
CA LYS A 49 5.64 18.14 -19.14
C LYS A 49 6.78 17.22 -18.75
N ASP A 50 6.82 16.72 -17.51
CA ASP A 50 7.88 15.82 -17.06
C ASP A 50 7.78 14.47 -17.79
N GLU A 51 8.82 14.14 -18.55
CA GLU A 51 8.96 12.88 -19.25
C GLU A 51 9.19 11.68 -18.33
N ALA A 52 9.16 11.86 -17.00
CA ALA A 52 9.07 10.77 -16.04
C ALA A 52 7.62 10.37 -15.73
N LEU A 53 6.65 11.28 -15.90
CA LEU A 53 5.30 11.14 -15.36
C LEU A 53 4.36 10.36 -16.30
N TRP A 54 3.55 9.47 -15.72
CA TRP A 54 2.56 8.64 -16.41
C TRP A 54 1.28 8.52 -15.56
N PRO A 55 0.10 8.33 -16.18
CA PRO A 55 -0.15 8.30 -17.62
C PRO A 55 0.02 9.68 -18.30
N ARG A 56 0.15 9.69 -19.63
CA ARG A 56 0.31 10.91 -20.45
C ARG A 56 -0.82 11.10 -21.42
N ASN A 57 -1.11 12.35 -21.74
CA ASN A 57 -2.01 12.66 -22.84
C ASN A 57 -1.35 12.36 -24.19
N PHE A 58 -2.15 11.94 -25.15
CA PHE A 58 -1.78 11.95 -26.55
C PHE A 58 -2.87 12.63 -27.37
N THR A 59 -2.48 13.15 -28.52
CA THR A 59 -3.40 13.75 -29.49
C THR A 59 -2.85 13.50 -30.88
N THR A 60 -3.68 12.94 -31.75
CA THR A 60 -3.43 12.73 -33.18
C THR A 60 -4.45 13.54 -33.98
N GLU A 61 -4.46 13.42 -35.30
CA GLU A 61 -5.48 14.05 -36.16
C GLU A 61 -6.89 13.51 -35.89
N THR A 62 -7.03 12.26 -35.43
CA THR A 62 -8.32 11.57 -35.32
C THR A 62 -8.62 11.01 -33.93
N SER A 63 -7.69 11.09 -32.99
CA SER A 63 -7.84 10.53 -31.65
C SER A 63 -7.14 11.39 -30.60
N PHE A 64 -7.65 11.35 -29.37
CA PHE A 64 -7.01 11.89 -28.20
C PHE A 64 -7.33 10.97 -27.01
N GLY A 65 -6.49 10.99 -25.99
CA GLY A 65 -6.72 10.17 -24.82
C GLY A 65 -5.50 10.12 -23.92
N CYS A 66 -5.44 9.08 -23.09
CA CYS A 66 -4.36 8.84 -22.17
C CYS A 66 -3.67 7.52 -22.47
N MET A 67 -2.34 7.56 -22.52
CA MET A 67 -1.50 6.36 -22.60
C MET A 67 -0.78 6.15 -21.27
N SER A 68 -0.66 4.91 -20.85
CA SER A 68 0.08 4.53 -19.64
C SER A 68 1.13 3.49 -19.97
N GLN A 69 2.28 3.60 -19.32
CA GLN A 69 3.29 2.56 -19.33
C GLN A 69 2.99 1.45 -18.33
N VAL A 70 2.34 1.78 -17.21
CA VAL A 70 1.94 0.84 -16.16
C VAL A 70 0.48 0.48 -16.36
N ALA A 71 0.16 -0.81 -16.25
CA ALA A 71 -1.20 -1.31 -16.44
C ALA A 71 -2.14 -0.84 -15.31
N PHE A 72 -3.39 -0.56 -15.68
CA PHE A 72 -4.50 -0.38 -14.74
C PHE A 72 -5.12 -1.74 -14.39
N GLY A 73 -5.60 -1.88 -13.16
CA GLY A 73 -6.21 -3.11 -12.67
C GLY A 73 -5.90 -3.36 -11.18
N ASP A 74 -6.13 -4.59 -10.76
CA ASP A 74 -5.77 -5.05 -9.43
C ASP A 74 -4.33 -5.53 -9.41
N TRP A 75 -3.55 -5.05 -8.46
CA TRP A 75 -2.18 -5.44 -8.19
C TRP A 75 -2.12 -6.08 -6.82
N LYS A 76 -1.31 -7.12 -6.67
CA LYS A 76 -1.13 -7.84 -5.42
C LYS A 76 0.33 -7.73 -4.98
N LEU A 77 0.55 -7.11 -3.83
CA LEU A 77 1.81 -7.14 -3.12
C LEU A 77 1.92 -8.45 -2.34
N THR A 78 2.91 -9.26 -2.69
CA THR A 78 3.32 -10.46 -1.94
C THR A 78 4.69 -10.22 -1.33
N TYR A 79 4.77 -10.25 0.00
CA TYR A 79 6.01 -10.02 0.74
C TYR A 79 6.98 -11.20 0.59
N THR A 80 8.27 -10.89 0.52
CA THR A 80 9.34 -11.90 0.54
C THR A 80 9.40 -12.51 1.94
N ASP A 81 9.43 -13.85 2.03
CA ASP A 81 9.69 -14.52 3.31
C ASP A 81 11.13 -14.22 3.78
N ASN A 82 11.25 -13.51 4.89
CA ASN A 82 12.53 -13.13 5.50
C ASN A 82 13.05 -14.20 6.49
N GLY A 83 12.41 -15.38 6.55
CA GLY A 83 12.81 -16.48 7.42
C GLY A 83 12.53 -16.25 8.90
N GLN A 84 11.78 -15.19 9.26
CA GLN A 84 11.39 -14.91 10.65
C GLN A 84 10.06 -15.58 11.04
N GLY A 85 9.47 -16.39 10.16
CA GLY A 85 8.28 -17.20 10.45
C GLY A 85 6.96 -16.43 10.46
N TYR A 86 6.97 -15.13 10.16
CA TYR A 86 5.77 -14.31 9.94
C TYR A 86 5.73 -13.88 8.48
N VAL A 87 4.83 -14.47 7.71
CA VAL A 87 4.50 -14.00 6.35
C VAL A 87 3.40 -12.96 6.51
N SER A 88 3.68 -11.71 6.15
CA SER A 88 2.66 -10.65 6.14
C SER A 88 1.57 -10.98 5.13
N ASP A 89 0.32 -10.70 5.50
CA ASP A 89 -0.81 -10.84 4.57
C ASP A 89 -0.61 -9.99 3.33
N PRO A 90 -1.03 -10.48 2.14
CA PRO A 90 -0.88 -9.73 0.91
C PRO A 90 -1.68 -8.43 0.95
N VAL A 91 -1.11 -7.38 0.35
CA VAL A 91 -1.82 -6.10 0.15
C VAL A 91 -2.26 -6.01 -1.30
N TRP A 92 -3.53 -5.73 -1.52
CA TRP A 92 -4.09 -5.44 -2.82
C TRP A 92 -4.03 -3.94 -3.10
N TRP A 93 -3.78 -3.59 -4.34
CA TRP A 93 -3.84 -2.23 -4.86
C TRP A 93 -4.73 -2.23 -6.09
N THR A 94 -5.83 -1.49 -6.08
CA THR A 94 -6.62 -1.25 -7.28
C THR A 94 -6.17 0.08 -7.88
N VAL A 95 -5.77 0.05 -9.14
CA VAL A 95 -5.31 1.22 -9.88
C VAL A 95 -6.21 1.45 -11.08
N THR A 96 -6.91 2.58 -11.11
CA THR A 96 -7.81 2.95 -12.20
C THR A 96 -7.37 4.23 -12.88
N ASN A 97 -7.86 4.48 -14.09
CA ASN A 97 -7.61 5.73 -14.79
C ASN A 97 -8.48 6.84 -14.17
N TYR A 98 -7.88 7.98 -13.82
CA TYR A 98 -8.57 9.15 -13.26
C TYR A 98 -9.56 9.80 -14.24
N GLY A 99 -9.39 9.61 -15.55
CA GLY A 99 -10.38 10.02 -16.55
C GLY A 99 -9.83 10.25 -17.97
N VAL A 100 -10.71 10.62 -18.89
CA VAL A 100 -10.38 10.82 -20.32
C VAL A 100 -9.71 12.19 -20.58
N ILE A 101 -9.98 13.19 -19.74
CA ILE A 101 -9.52 14.59 -19.93
C ILE A 101 -8.25 14.89 -19.11
N HIS A 102 -8.11 14.27 -17.95
CA HIS A 102 -6.96 14.43 -17.07
C HIS A 102 -6.28 13.08 -16.91
N CYS A 103 -5.18 12.88 -17.63
CA CYS A 103 -4.40 11.66 -17.49
C CYS A 103 -3.80 11.62 -16.10
N GLY A 104 -4.28 10.68 -15.29
CA GLY A 104 -3.81 10.38 -13.96
C GLY A 104 -4.21 8.96 -13.58
N ALA A 105 -3.64 8.46 -12.50
CA ALA A 105 -4.07 7.21 -11.87
C ALA A 105 -4.87 7.53 -10.60
N VAL A 106 -5.75 6.60 -10.22
CA VAL A 106 -6.39 6.56 -8.91
C VAL A 106 -5.96 5.29 -8.22
N PHE A 107 -5.39 5.43 -7.04
CA PHE A 107 -4.91 4.35 -6.21
C PHE A 107 -5.85 4.12 -5.04
N SER A 108 -6.11 2.86 -4.72
CA SER A 108 -6.70 2.43 -3.46
C SER A 108 -6.06 1.12 -3.07
N SER A 109 -5.69 0.94 -1.80
CA SER A 109 -5.14 -0.33 -1.31
C SER A 109 -6.18 -1.07 -0.47
N SER A 110 -6.12 -2.40 -0.35
CA SER A 110 -7.00 -3.23 0.48
C SER A 110 -6.27 -4.48 0.98
N TYR A 111 -6.72 -5.11 2.08
CA TYR A 111 -6.23 -6.47 2.45
C TYR A 111 -6.96 -7.57 1.68
N GLU A 112 -8.15 -7.24 1.17
CA GLU A 112 -8.97 -8.13 0.36
C GLU A 112 -9.10 -7.59 -1.05
N ARG A 113 -9.04 -8.46 -2.06
CA ARG A 113 -9.22 -8.06 -3.45
C ARG A 113 -10.60 -7.42 -3.65
N GLY A 114 -10.64 -6.22 -4.25
CA GLY A 114 -11.88 -5.51 -4.51
C GLY A 114 -12.53 -4.86 -3.27
N GLY A 115 -11.82 -4.84 -2.13
CA GLY A 115 -12.25 -4.11 -0.95
C GLY A 115 -12.37 -2.61 -1.23
N SER A 116 -13.47 -1.98 -0.81
CA SER A 116 -13.68 -0.54 -0.96
C SER A 116 -12.79 0.22 0.01
N ARG A 117 -11.93 1.10 -0.50
CA ARG A 117 -11.09 2.02 0.31
C ARG A 117 -11.09 3.43 -0.28
N GLU A 118 -10.45 4.34 0.44
CA GLU A 118 -10.24 5.70 -0.02
C GLU A 118 -9.45 5.72 -1.34
N HIS A 119 -9.87 6.60 -2.24
CA HIS A 119 -9.32 6.74 -3.57
C HIS A 119 -8.41 7.95 -3.63
N HIS A 120 -7.14 7.73 -3.91
CA HIS A 120 -6.12 8.77 -3.96
C HIS A 120 -5.67 8.99 -5.40
N PRO A 121 -5.87 10.19 -5.98
CA PRO A 121 -5.33 10.50 -7.31
C PRO A 121 -3.80 10.55 -7.25
N GLY A 122 -3.14 10.24 -8.35
CA GLY A 122 -1.69 10.23 -8.39
C GLY A 122 -1.11 9.86 -9.75
N PHE A 123 0.15 9.45 -9.76
CA PHE A 123 0.91 9.17 -10.97
C PHE A 123 1.89 8.01 -10.79
N PHE A 124 2.21 7.34 -11.89
CA PHE A 124 3.40 6.50 -11.99
C PHE A 124 4.55 7.37 -12.48
N VAL A 125 5.72 7.26 -11.85
CA VAL A 125 6.87 8.08 -12.20
C VAL A 125 8.07 7.17 -12.46
N ASN A 126 8.63 7.29 -13.66
CA ASN A 126 9.86 6.62 -14.04
C ASN A 126 11.07 7.40 -13.48
N LEU A 127 11.83 6.78 -12.58
CA LEU A 127 13.01 7.37 -11.97
C LEU A 127 14.29 7.16 -12.79
N GLY A 128 14.17 6.46 -13.93
CA GLY A 128 15.27 6.12 -14.83
C GLY A 128 15.86 4.75 -14.54
N ILE A 129 16.93 4.43 -15.25
CA ILE A 129 17.68 3.19 -15.06
C ILE A 129 18.77 3.45 -14.01
N ASP A 130 18.84 2.57 -13.02
CA ASP A 130 20.01 2.47 -12.17
C ASP A 130 21.12 1.69 -12.88
N MET A 131 22.24 2.36 -13.12
CA MET A 131 23.32 1.79 -13.93
C MET A 131 24.07 0.67 -13.21
N ASP A 132 24.03 0.65 -11.88
CA ASP A 132 24.75 -0.34 -11.07
C ASP A 132 23.99 -1.67 -11.00
N SER A 133 22.68 -1.61 -10.76
CA SER A 133 21.82 -2.81 -10.74
C SER A 133 21.25 -3.21 -12.11
N GLY A 134 21.23 -2.29 -13.08
CA GLY A 134 20.55 -2.45 -14.37
C GLY A 134 19.02 -2.42 -14.27
N LEU A 135 18.47 -2.11 -13.09
CA LEU A 135 17.03 -2.03 -12.86
C LEU A 135 16.47 -0.68 -13.33
N GLU A 136 15.28 -0.73 -13.93
CA GLU A 136 14.47 0.46 -14.13
C GLU A 136 13.73 0.78 -12.83
N LEU A 137 13.95 1.97 -12.30
CA LEU A 137 13.38 2.45 -11.04
C LEU A 137 12.10 3.22 -11.31
N TRP A 138 11.11 2.99 -10.45
CA TRP A 138 9.78 3.57 -10.53
C TRP A 138 9.29 4.00 -9.16
N VAL A 139 8.32 4.91 -9.14
CA VAL A 139 7.57 5.23 -7.93
C VAL A 139 6.11 5.44 -8.28
N TRP A 140 5.21 4.95 -7.41
CA TRP A 140 3.81 5.36 -7.45
C TRP A 140 3.63 6.53 -6.49
N GLN A 141 3.38 7.73 -7.02
CA GLN A 141 3.00 8.90 -6.23
C GLN A 141 1.50 8.80 -5.95
N ILE A 142 1.14 8.65 -4.68
CA ILE A 142 -0.23 8.40 -4.20
C ILE A 142 -0.68 9.63 -3.43
N GLY A 143 -1.80 10.22 -3.85
CA GLY A 143 -2.30 11.46 -3.27
C GLY A 143 -1.63 12.69 -3.89
N LEU A 144 -2.37 13.80 -3.87
CA LEU A 144 -1.88 15.09 -4.36
C LEU A 144 -1.98 16.21 -3.32
N ARG A 145 -2.92 16.13 -2.35
CA ARG A 145 -3.04 17.07 -1.22
C ARG A 145 -3.84 16.45 -0.06
N PRO A 146 -3.49 16.74 1.21
CA PRO A 146 -2.19 17.28 1.65
C PRO A 146 -1.10 16.22 1.53
N GLY A 147 0.05 16.59 0.96
CA GLY A 147 1.15 15.65 0.72
C GLY A 147 0.88 14.55 -0.30
N SER A 148 1.86 13.66 -0.40
CA SER A 148 1.83 12.44 -1.20
C SER A 148 2.63 11.35 -0.51
N ASP A 149 2.15 10.14 -0.64
CA ASP A 149 2.90 8.93 -0.30
C ASP A 149 3.53 8.33 -1.57
N TYR A 150 4.58 7.56 -1.38
CA TYR A 150 5.39 7.04 -2.47
C TYR A 150 5.75 5.58 -2.23
N LEU A 151 5.28 4.71 -3.13
CA LEU A 151 5.69 3.32 -3.19
C LEU A 151 6.88 3.16 -4.14
N LEU A 152 8.03 2.75 -3.61
CA LEU A 152 9.23 2.52 -4.42
C LEU A 152 9.19 1.16 -5.12
N LEU A 153 9.47 1.18 -6.41
CA LEU A 153 9.39 0.02 -7.28
C LEU A 153 10.63 -0.10 -8.16
N ALA A 154 10.94 -1.33 -8.55
CA ALA A 154 11.93 -1.60 -9.58
C ALA A 154 11.47 -2.74 -10.49
N ARG A 155 12.02 -2.79 -11.71
CA ARG A 155 11.90 -3.98 -12.56
C ARG A 155 13.10 -4.08 -13.50
N PRO A 156 13.40 -5.28 -14.04
CA PRO A 156 14.32 -5.38 -15.16
C PRO A 156 13.81 -4.54 -16.33
N LYS A 157 14.72 -3.80 -16.99
CA LYS A 157 14.36 -2.86 -18.07
C LYS A 157 13.48 -3.48 -19.17
N ASP A 158 13.79 -4.71 -19.55
CA ASP A 158 13.15 -5.43 -20.66
C ASP A 158 12.11 -6.46 -20.20
N SER A 159 11.71 -6.45 -18.93
CA SER A 159 10.62 -7.32 -18.44
C SER A 159 9.25 -6.80 -18.87
N ASP A 160 8.22 -7.62 -18.71
CA ASP A 160 6.85 -7.11 -18.78
C ASP A 160 6.58 -6.09 -17.65
N ARG A 161 5.58 -5.23 -17.88
CA ARG A 161 5.15 -4.14 -16.97
C ARG A 161 3.94 -4.51 -16.13
N ASP A 162 3.78 -5.80 -15.90
CA ASP A 162 2.76 -6.44 -15.06
C ASP A 162 3.35 -6.96 -13.75
N GLN A 163 4.66 -6.79 -13.53
CA GLN A 163 5.34 -7.14 -12.29
C GLN A 163 6.39 -6.08 -11.92
N PHE A 164 6.44 -5.75 -10.64
CA PHE A 164 7.49 -4.94 -10.03
C PHE A 164 8.05 -5.61 -8.77
N LEU A 165 9.32 -5.36 -8.49
CA LEU A 165 9.90 -5.52 -7.17
C LEU A 165 9.46 -4.33 -6.31
N VAL A 166 8.92 -4.58 -5.12
CA VAL A 166 8.70 -3.53 -4.12
C VAL A 166 9.99 -3.36 -3.33
N LEU A 167 10.51 -2.14 -3.34
CA LEU A 167 11.76 -1.82 -2.67
C LEU A 167 11.49 -1.43 -1.22
N ASP A 168 12.36 -1.87 -0.32
CA ASP A 168 12.36 -1.47 1.09
C ASP A 168 13.19 -0.19 1.26
N PRO A 169 12.56 0.98 1.49
CA PRO A 169 13.31 2.21 1.66
C PRO A 169 14.11 2.20 2.96
N ASP A 170 15.41 2.50 2.85
CA ASP A 170 16.21 2.83 4.03
C ASP A 170 16.04 4.31 4.36
N CYS A 171 15.27 4.61 5.41
CA CYS A 171 15.18 5.99 5.87
C CYS A 171 16.43 6.37 6.66
N SER A 172 17.39 7.00 6.00
CA SER A 172 18.61 7.45 6.66
C SER A 172 18.32 8.42 7.81
N ALA A 173 19.14 8.37 8.86
CA ALA A 173 19.06 9.28 9.99
C ALA A 173 19.06 10.75 9.52
N GLY A 174 17.95 11.46 9.75
CA GLY A 174 17.73 12.85 9.32
C GLY A 174 16.51 13.04 8.41
N GLU A 175 16.05 12.00 7.72
CA GLU A 175 14.81 12.03 6.93
C GLU A 175 13.60 11.48 7.69
N MET A 176 13.83 10.77 8.80
CA MET A 176 12.76 10.36 9.69
C MET A 176 12.17 11.57 10.40
N ARG A 177 10.86 11.76 10.23
CA ARG A 177 10.09 12.73 11.02
C ARG A 177 9.51 11.98 12.19
N GLU A 178 9.74 12.48 13.40
CA GLU A 178 9.24 11.90 14.64
C GLU A 178 8.58 13.00 15.49
N THR A 179 7.63 12.62 16.33
CA THR A 179 7.06 13.53 17.32
C THR A 179 7.79 13.36 18.65
N ASP A 180 8.12 14.47 19.32
CA ASP A 180 8.85 14.45 20.62
C ASP A 180 8.09 13.72 21.74
N HIS A 181 6.77 13.55 21.55
CA HIS A 181 5.85 12.94 22.50
C HIS A 181 4.95 11.94 21.76
N MET A 182 5.47 10.73 21.55
CA MET A 182 4.64 9.65 21.03
C MET A 182 3.53 9.35 22.03
N LEU A 183 2.27 9.48 21.59
CA LEU A 183 1.20 8.75 22.23
C LEU A 183 1.51 7.28 21.94
N SER A 184 1.86 6.49 22.96
CA SER A 184 2.47 5.16 22.81
C SER A 184 1.67 4.14 21.98
N SER A 185 0.41 4.44 21.65
CA SER A 185 -0.47 3.64 20.81
C SER A 185 -0.59 4.11 19.35
N TRP A 186 -0.07 5.30 19.02
CA TRP A 186 -0.22 5.90 17.69
C TRP A 186 1.14 6.09 17.04
N ARG A 187 1.33 5.41 15.92
CA ARG A 187 2.50 5.62 15.08
C ARG A 187 2.34 6.93 14.31
N THR A 188 3.32 7.81 14.43
CA THR A 188 3.30 9.15 13.78
C THR A 188 4.61 9.44 13.07
N ASP A 189 5.59 8.56 13.20
CA ASP A 189 6.86 8.62 12.52
C ASP A 189 6.70 8.19 11.06
N TYR A 190 7.38 8.90 10.17
CA TYR A 190 7.40 8.58 8.74
C TYR A 190 8.69 9.04 8.09
N CYS A 191 9.05 8.38 6.99
CA CYS A 191 10.20 8.79 6.20
C CYS A 191 9.85 9.94 5.26
N ASN A 192 10.38 11.12 5.52
CA ASN A 192 10.17 12.30 4.69
C ASN A 192 11.11 12.28 3.47
N VAL A 193 10.60 12.72 2.31
CA VAL A 193 11.38 12.87 1.09
C VAL A 193 11.12 14.26 0.50
N PRO A 194 11.99 15.24 0.77
CA PRO A 194 11.67 16.64 0.52
C PRO A 194 11.76 17.05 -0.96
N ASN A 195 12.40 16.24 -1.81
CA ASN A 195 12.56 16.54 -3.23
C ASN A 195 12.88 15.30 -4.07
N GLN A 196 12.79 15.44 -5.40
CA GLN A 196 13.05 14.37 -6.36
C GLN A 196 14.48 13.81 -6.30
N SER A 197 15.49 14.64 -5.96
CA SER A 197 16.89 14.19 -5.89
C SER A 197 17.08 13.21 -4.74
N VAL A 198 16.47 13.49 -3.58
CA VAL A 198 16.48 12.59 -2.42
C VAL A 198 15.71 11.30 -2.76
N MET A 199 14.54 11.39 -3.41
CA MET A 199 13.79 10.21 -3.84
C MET A 199 14.63 9.26 -4.72
N ARG A 200 15.35 9.79 -5.71
CA ARG A 200 16.22 8.98 -6.58
C ARG A 200 17.38 8.35 -5.82
N ALA A 201 17.94 9.05 -4.83
CA ALA A 201 19.01 8.50 -4.00
C ALA A 201 18.51 7.33 -3.13
N ILE A 202 17.35 7.48 -2.48
CA ILE A 202 16.72 6.42 -1.69
C ILE A 202 16.39 5.22 -2.58
N ALA A 203 15.78 5.44 -3.74
CA ALA A 203 15.42 4.36 -4.66
C ALA A 203 16.63 3.54 -5.12
N ARG A 204 17.77 4.18 -5.43
CA ARG A 204 19.01 3.48 -5.76
C ARG A 204 19.57 2.69 -4.58
N GLY A 205 19.57 3.29 -3.39
CA GLY A 205 20.02 2.60 -2.18
C GLY A 205 19.17 1.37 -1.86
N ALA A 206 17.85 1.48 -2.02
CA ALA A 206 16.91 0.38 -1.81
C ALA A 206 17.04 -0.71 -2.88
N ALA A 207 17.32 -0.34 -4.13
CA ALA A 207 17.54 -1.30 -5.23
C ALA A 207 18.79 -2.17 -5.06
N ALA A 208 19.75 -1.75 -4.23
CA ALA A 208 20.94 -2.54 -3.88
C ALA A 208 20.68 -3.62 -2.81
N LYS A 209 19.45 -3.68 -2.25
CA LYS A 209 19.05 -4.61 -1.19
C LYS A 209 18.06 -5.64 -1.72
N PRO A 210 17.82 -6.75 -0.99
CA PRO A 210 16.69 -7.64 -1.28
C PRO A 210 15.37 -6.86 -1.30
N ALA A 211 14.52 -7.15 -2.29
CA ALA A 211 13.20 -6.54 -2.38
C ALA A 211 12.30 -6.96 -1.21
N LEU A 212 11.46 -6.04 -0.75
CA LEU A 212 10.42 -6.28 0.26
C LEU A 212 9.43 -7.35 -0.21
N GLY A 213 9.16 -7.39 -1.52
CA GLY A 213 8.21 -8.32 -2.12
C GLY A 213 8.08 -8.09 -3.62
N THR A 214 7.06 -8.71 -4.21
CA THR A 214 6.63 -8.49 -5.60
C THR A 214 5.27 -7.83 -5.63
N LEU A 215 5.07 -6.93 -6.59
CA LEU A 215 3.79 -6.32 -6.90
C LEU A 215 3.37 -6.83 -8.28
N ASP A 216 2.39 -7.72 -8.31
CA ASP A 216 1.97 -8.45 -9.50
C ASP A 216 0.57 -8.02 -9.93
N LEU A 217 0.37 -7.72 -11.22
CA LEU A 217 -0.95 -7.46 -11.78
C LEU A 217 -1.75 -8.77 -11.79
N VAL A 218 -3.00 -8.72 -11.31
CA VAL A 218 -3.87 -9.89 -11.20
C VAL A 218 -5.09 -9.76 -12.10
N GLY A 219 -5.19 -10.68 -13.06
CA GLY A 219 -6.24 -10.72 -14.07
C GLY A 219 -5.76 -10.10 -15.38
N ASP A 220 -6.67 -9.99 -16.34
CA ASP A 220 -6.34 -9.34 -17.61
C ASP A 220 -6.16 -7.84 -17.35
N ALA A 221 -5.03 -7.29 -17.80
CA ALA A 221 -4.86 -5.84 -17.84
C ALA A 221 -6.06 -5.26 -18.59
N ALA A 222 -6.77 -4.31 -17.98
CA ALA A 222 -7.68 -3.49 -18.75
C ALA A 222 -6.81 -2.77 -19.76
N THR A 223 -6.83 -3.23 -21.02
CA THR A 223 -6.01 -2.65 -22.09
C THR A 223 -6.27 -1.16 -22.10
N PRO A 224 -5.28 -0.31 -21.77
CA PRO A 224 -5.41 1.09 -22.12
C PRO A 224 -5.47 1.08 -23.65
N ASP A 225 -6.57 1.57 -24.23
CA ASP A 225 -6.71 1.68 -25.68
C ASP A 225 -5.40 2.24 -26.25
N ARG A 226 -4.72 1.44 -27.06
CA ARG A 226 -3.43 1.76 -27.67
C ARG A 226 -3.58 2.88 -28.69
#